data_AF-A0A2E0WYL8-F1
#
_entry.id   AF-A0A2E0WYL8-F1
#
_cell.length_a   1.000
_cell.length_b   1.000
_cell.length_c   1.000
_cell.angle_alpha   90.00
_cell.angle_beta   90.00
_cell.angle_gamma   90.00
#
_symmetry.space_group_name_H-M   'P 1'
#
loop_
_entity.id
_entity.type
_entity.pdbx_description
1 polymer ?
#
loop_
_entity_poly.entity_id
_entity_poly.type
_entity_poly.pdbx_seq_one_letter_code
_entity_poly.pdbx_strand_id
1 'polypeptide(L)'
;MKPTKKFVPEAARRGAAYTMAAAAAIGATDADAAVVESGPQDISIAQFNSQNLNLDGDAYADILLKNYVFLGGNYQGAYVNFAPGKVVGFFSGFGYASALGPGSVIDAATTAGGPFQASLAYGGNNPNAQFNSVDRAFIGLAFPINAVTHYGWVRVSIDNTAGTFVINDWAYEDQPGVGITTPVPEPGTLGMLAAGAAGVAALRRRRSAA
;
A
#
# COMPACT_ATOMS: atom_id res chain seq x y z
N MET A 1 -9.68 52.36 -67.90
CA MET A 1 -10.85 51.46 -68.06
C MET A 1 -10.42 50.08 -67.55
N LYS A 2 -10.41 49.93 -66.22
CA LYS A 2 -11.39 49.27 -65.32
C LYS A 2 -11.05 47.77 -65.11
N PRO A 3 -10.60 47.36 -63.90
CA PRO A 3 -10.49 45.96 -63.51
C PRO A 3 -11.87 45.43 -63.08
N THR A 4 -12.27 44.26 -63.56
CA THR A 4 -13.51 43.58 -63.15
C THR A 4 -13.24 42.62 -61.98
N LYS A 5 -14.09 42.76 -60.96
CA LYS A 5 -14.07 42.11 -59.64
C LYS A 5 -15.00 40.88 -59.60
N LYS A 6 -14.66 39.93 -58.71
CA LYS A 6 -15.50 38.91 -58.00
C LYS A 6 -15.90 37.66 -58.81
N PHE A 7 -15.96 36.44 -58.25
CA PHE A 7 -16.45 36.00 -56.94
C PHE A 7 -15.62 34.84 -56.32
N VAL A 8 -15.48 34.85 -55.00
CA VAL A 8 -14.97 33.74 -54.17
C VAL A 8 -16.18 33.03 -53.56
N PRO A 9 -16.30 31.69 -53.61
CA PRO A 9 -17.22 30.95 -52.75
C PRO A 9 -16.57 30.74 -51.38
N GLU A 10 -17.17 31.34 -50.37
CA GLU A 10 -16.82 31.15 -48.96
C GLU A 10 -17.42 29.82 -48.47
N ALA A 11 -16.59 28.79 -48.33
CA ALA A 11 -16.95 27.56 -47.64
C ALA A 11 -16.40 27.61 -46.20
N ALA A 12 -17.34 27.79 -45.29
CA ALA A 12 -17.16 27.99 -43.87
C ALA A 12 -16.48 26.82 -43.13
N ARG A 13 -15.69 27.20 -42.12
CA ARG A 13 -15.50 26.55 -40.82
C ARG A 13 -14.99 25.10 -40.83
N ARG A 14 -13.91 24.86 -40.08
CA ARG A 14 -13.93 24.49 -38.64
C ARG A 14 -12.48 24.22 -38.21
N GLY A 15 -12.03 24.95 -37.19
CA GLY A 15 -10.75 24.70 -36.56
C GLY A 15 -10.71 23.30 -35.94
N ALA A 16 -9.61 22.61 -36.16
CA ALA A 16 -9.18 21.50 -35.33
C ALA A 16 -7.84 21.89 -34.71
N ALA A 17 -7.94 22.62 -33.60
CA ALA A 17 -6.94 22.48 -32.55
C ALA A 17 -6.98 21.04 -32.01
N TYR A 18 -5.97 20.69 -31.23
CA TYR A 18 -5.71 19.40 -30.56
C TYR A 18 -4.75 18.48 -31.28
N THR A 19 -3.47 18.70 -30.98
CA THR A 19 -2.61 17.66 -30.41
C THR A 19 -1.35 18.35 -29.92
N MET A 20 -1.09 18.27 -28.62
CA MET A 20 0.14 17.66 -28.10
C MET A 20 -0.02 17.52 -26.59
N ALA A 21 0.31 16.31 -26.16
CA ALA A 21 0.29 15.73 -24.83
C ALA A 21 0.45 16.72 -23.67
N ALA A 22 -0.33 16.48 -22.61
CA ALA A 22 0.01 16.96 -21.29
C ALA A 22 1.45 16.55 -21.00
N ALA A 23 2.29 17.55 -20.71
CA ALA A 23 3.65 17.35 -20.29
C ALA A 23 3.64 16.41 -19.07
N ALA A 24 4.29 15.25 -19.20
CA ALA A 24 4.80 14.57 -18.03
C ALA A 24 5.77 15.57 -17.38
N ALA A 25 5.40 16.12 -16.23
CA ALA A 25 6.36 16.81 -15.39
C ALA A 25 7.37 15.75 -14.93
N ILE A 26 8.46 15.62 -15.67
CA ILE A 26 9.69 15.02 -15.17
C ILE A 26 10.21 16.01 -14.14
N GLY A 27 9.88 15.77 -12.88
CA GLY A 27 10.29 16.57 -11.74
C GLY A 27 11.12 15.72 -10.80
N ALA A 28 12.38 16.12 -10.64
CA ALA A 28 13.40 15.63 -9.71
C ALA A 28 13.79 14.15 -9.83
N THR A 29 14.98 13.91 -10.38
CA THR A 29 15.80 12.76 -9.99
C THR A 29 16.31 13.02 -8.57
N ASP A 30 15.48 12.72 -7.56
CA ASP A 30 16.04 12.32 -6.27
C ASP A 30 16.69 10.95 -6.48
N ALA A 31 17.83 10.71 -5.87
CA ALA A 31 18.48 9.41 -5.93
C ALA A 31 17.45 8.33 -5.53
N ASP A 32 17.22 7.41 -6.45
CA ASP A 32 16.10 6.45 -6.58
C ASP A 32 15.60 5.89 -5.23
N ALA A 33 14.46 6.38 -4.73
CA ALA A 33 13.71 5.70 -3.68
C ALA A 33 13.16 4.41 -4.29
N ALA A 34 13.81 3.28 -4.04
CA ALA A 34 13.45 2.00 -4.63
C ALA A 34 12.69 1.19 -3.59
N VAL A 35 11.39 1.52 -3.46
CA VAL A 35 10.46 0.64 -2.76
C VAL A 35 10.47 -0.72 -3.44
N VAL A 36 10.90 -1.75 -2.70
CA VAL A 36 10.90 -3.13 -3.16
C VAL A 36 9.57 -3.76 -2.76
N GLU A 37 8.79 -4.15 -3.77
CA GLU A 37 7.51 -4.82 -3.57
C GLU A 37 7.62 -6.31 -3.88
N SER A 38 6.98 -7.13 -3.06
CA SER A 38 6.82 -8.56 -3.32
C SER A 38 5.86 -8.90 -4.45
N GLY A 39 4.96 -7.97 -4.79
CA GLY A 39 3.73 -8.29 -5.51
C GLY A 39 2.81 -9.24 -4.71
N PRO A 40 1.66 -9.67 -5.26
CA PRO A 40 0.74 -10.56 -4.57
C PRO A 40 1.38 -11.89 -4.16
N GLN A 41 1.27 -12.23 -2.88
CA GLN A 41 1.80 -13.46 -2.27
C GLN A 41 0.68 -14.41 -1.84
N ASP A 42 -0.32 -13.90 -1.11
CA ASP A 42 -1.47 -14.65 -0.55
C ASP A 42 -1.08 -15.95 0.19
N ILE A 43 -0.07 -15.85 1.06
CA ILE A 43 0.46 -16.97 1.84
C ILE A 43 -0.43 -17.18 3.08
N SER A 44 -1.05 -18.34 3.19
CA SER A 44 -1.82 -18.72 4.37
C SER A 44 -0.94 -19.35 5.44
N ILE A 45 -1.00 -18.83 6.67
CA ILE A 45 -0.37 -19.43 7.84
C ILE A 45 -1.40 -20.34 8.51
N ALA A 46 -1.23 -21.66 8.40
CA ALA A 46 -2.12 -22.62 9.05
C ALA A 46 -2.12 -22.43 10.58
N GLN A 47 -3.22 -22.78 11.25
CA GLN A 47 -3.24 -22.83 12.71
C GLN A 47 -2.14 -23.75 13.26
N PHE A 48 -1.66 -23.44 14.46
CA PHE A 48 -0.52 -24.09 15.10
C PHE A 48 0.81 -23.93 14.36
N ASN A 49 0.90 -22.97 13.43
CA ASN A 49 2.09 -22.76 12.60
C ASN A 49 2.53 -21.29 12.61
N SER A 50 3.67 -21.04 11.98
CA SER A 50 4.27 -19.72 11.84
C SER A 50 4.98 -19.58 10.50
N GLN A 51 5.07 -18.35 10.00
CA GLN A 51 5.78 -18.02 8.78
C GLN A 51 6.92 -17.04 9.09
N ASN A 52 8.15 -17.43 8.79
CA ASN A 52 9.26 -16.50 8.69
C ASN A 52 9.18 -15.80 7.33
N LEU A 53 9.15 -14.47 7.35
CA LEU A 53 9.14 -13.65 6.15
C LEU A 53 10.49 -12.94 6.05
N ASN A 54 11.12 -13.11 4.90
CA ASN A 54 12.32 -12.39 4.50
C ASN A 54 11.90 -11.39 3.42
N LEU A 55 12.04 -10.10 3.71
CA LEU A 55 11.66 -8.99 2.87
C LEU A 55 12.81 -8.62 1.92
N ASP A 56 14.05 -8.64 2.38
CA ASP A 56 15.19 -8.19 1.56
C ASP A 56 15.86 -9.31 0.73
N GLY A 57 15.45 -10.56 0.97
CA GLY A 57 15.94 -11.74 0.29
C GLY A 57 17.31 -12.24 0.76
N ASP A 58 17.79 -11.80 1.93
CA ASP A 58 19.08 -12.22 2.47
C ASP A 58 19.05 -13.63 3.14
N ALA A 59 20.05 -13.98 3.95
CA ALA A 59 20.09 -15.29 4.62
C ALA A 59 19.22 -15.38 5.89
N TYR A 60 18.64 -14.27 6.32
CA TYR A 60 17.98 -14.07 7.60
C TYR A 60 16.52 -13.64 7.37
N ALA A 61 15.61 -14.11 8.20
CA ALA A 61 14.22 -13.65 8.11
C ALA A 61 14.05 -12.37 8.95
N ASP A 62 13.27 -11.41 8.49
CA ASP A 62 13.07 -10.13 9.18
C ASP A 62 11.98 -10.20 10.23
N ILE A 63 10.87 -10.88 9.91
CA ILE A 63 9.70 -10.95 10.77
C ILE A 63 9.11 -12.37 10.78
N LEU A 64 8.81 -12.87 11.97
CA LEU A 64 8.08 -14.09 12.22
C LEU A 64 6.62 -13.77 12.55
N LEU A 65 5.70 -14.29 11.74
CA LEU A 65 4.26 -14.19 11.95
C LEU A 65 3.73 -15.53 12.47
N LYS A 66 2.93 -15.50 13.55
CA LYS A 66 2.46 -16.69 14.27
C LYS A 66 0.95 -16.80 14.14
N ASN A 67 0.45 -18.00 13.84
CA ASN A 67 -0.96 -18.34 13.92
C ASN A 67 -1.13 -19.57 14.82
N TYR A 68 -1.15 -19.33 16.13
CA TYR A 68 -1.18 -20.37 17.15
C TYR A 68 -2.57 -20.51 17.79
N VAL A 69 -2.72 -21.55 18.60
CA VAL A 69 -3.86 -21.71 19.50
C VAL A 69 -3.31 -21.90 20.90
N PHE A 70 -3.71 -21.03 21.81
CA PHE A 70 -3.33 -21.07 23.22
C PHE A 70 -4.55 -21.38 24.09
N LEU A 71 -4.33 -21.53 25.39
CA LEU A 71 -5.39 -21.60 26.39
C LEU A 71 -6.18 -20.27 26.40
N GLY A 72 -7.31 -20.26 25.70
CA GLY A 72 -8.14 -19.05 25.51
C GLY A 72 -8.62 -18.87 24.06
N GLY A 73 -8.00 -19.55 23.09
CA GLY A 73 -8.43 -19.54 21.68
C GLY A 73 -7.28 -19.27 20.71
N ASN A 74 -7.64 -18.83 19.51
CA ASN A 74 -6.70 -18.51 18.44
C ASN A 74 -5.88 -17.28 18.81
N TYR A 75 -4.58 -17.32 18.57
CA TYR A 75 -3.64 -16.22 18.81
C TYR A 75 -2.84 -15.93 17.55
N GLN A 76 -2.86 -14.68 17.09
CA GLN A 76 -1.97 -14.19 16.05
C GLN A 76 -0.99 -13.17 16.62
N GLY A 77 0.28 -13.31 16.26
CA GLY A 77 1.35 -12.48 16.77
C GLY A 77 2.44 -12.21 15.74
N ALA A 78 3.24 -11.19 16.01
CA ALA A 78 4.40 -10.81 15.20
C ALA A 78 5.66 -10.74 16.08
N TYR A 79 6.80 -11.10 15.52
CA TYR A 79 8.11 -10.98 16.15
C TYR A 79 9.13 -10.50 15.12
N VAL A 80 9.69 -9.32 15.30
CA VAL A 80 10.80 -8.83 14.46
C VAL A 80 12.09 -9.48 14.98
N ASN A 81 12.80 -10.19 14.10
CA ASN A 81 13.80 -11.18 14.48
C ASN A 81 15.11 -10.56 15.00
N PHE A 82 15.43 -9.33 14.59
CA PHE A 82 16.72 -8.69 14.89
C PHE A 82 16.57 -7.26 15.39
N ALA A 83 17.42 -6.88 16.36
CA ALA A 83 17.52 -5.52 16.86
C ALA A 83 18.21 -4.60 15.82
N PRO A 84 17.81 -3.33 15.68
CA PRO A 84 16.87 -2.58 16.52
C PRO A 84 15.40 -2.66 16.05
N GLY A 85 15.05 -3.74 15.34
CA GLY A 85 13.75 -3.91 14.71
C GLY A 85 12.58 -3.92 15.70
N LYS A 86 11.46 -3.39 15.23
CA LYS A 86 10.22 -3.17 16.00
C LYS A 86 9.05 -2.97 15.06
N VAL A 87 7.84 -3.26 15.51
CA VAL A 87 6.63 -2.91 14.76
C VAL A 87 6.12 -1.52 15.15
N VAL A 88 5.38 -0.89 14.24
CA VAL A 88 4.50 0.23 14.60
C VAL A 88 3.44 -0.31 15.55
N GLY A 89 3.41 0.22 16.78
CA GLY A 89 2.65 -0.39 17.85
C GLY A 89 2.74 0.36 19.16
N PHE A 90 2.19 -0.24 20.22
CA PHE A 90 2.10 0.38 21.53
C PHE A 90 2.12 -0.66 22.65
N PHE A 91 2.30 -0.19 23.89
CA PHE A 91 2.23 -1.02 25.09
C PHE A 91 0.96 -0.72 25.90
N SER A 92 0.24 -1.76 26.29
CA SER A 92 -0.89 -1.70 27.23
C SER A 92 -0.91 -3.00 28.05
N GLY A 93 0.01 -3.10 29.01
CA GLY A 93 0.35 -4.34 29.72
C GLY A 93 1.15 -5.33 28.87
N PHE A 94 0.80 -5.48 27.59
CA PHE A 94 1.52 -6.24 26.56
C PHE A 94 1.90 -5.33 25.38
N GLY A 95 2.80 -5.81 24.52
CA GLY A 95 3.09 -5.16 23.24
C GLY A 95 2.03 -5.52 22.20
N TYR A 96 1.53 -4.52 21.47
CA TYR A 96 0.53 -4.65 20.41
C TYR A 96 1.03 -4.01 19.15
N ALA A 97 0.70 -4.59 17.99
CA ALA A 97 0.87 -3.91 16.72
C ALA A 97 -0.34 -3.02 16.46
N SER A 98 -0.10 -1.88 15.82
CA SER A 98 -1.18 -1.04 15.32
C SER A 98 -1.65 -1.57 13.97
N ALA A 99 -2.96 -1.73 13.78
CA ALA A 99 -3.55 -2.07 12.48
C ALA A 99 -3.60 -0.81 11.61
N LEU A 100 -2.61 -0.67 10.73
CA LEU A 100 -2.49 0.51 9.88
C LEU A 100 -3.42 0.40 8.68
N GLY A 101 -3.99 1.53 8.29
CA GLY A 101 -4.79 1.66 7.07
C GLY A 101 -3.97 2.14 5.88
N PRO A 102 -4.58 2.24 4.69
CA PRO A 102 -3.95 2.84 3.51
C PRO A 102 -3.47 4.28 3.75
N GLY A 103 -2.32 4.66 3.18
CA GLY A 103 -1.74 6.00 3.32
C GLY A 103 -1.06 6.27 4.67
N SER A 104 -0.85 5.24 5.49
CA SER A 104 -0.14 5.36 6.76
C SER A 104 1.36 5.45 6.50
N VAL A 105 2.02 6.43 7.12
CA VAL A 105 3.49 6.57 7.10
C VAL A 105 4.11 5.61 8.11
N ILE A 106 5.22 4.97 7.73
CA ILE A 106 6.03 4.09 8.55
C ILE A 106 7.48 4.54 8.45
N ASP A 107 8.03 4.99 9.55
CA ASP A 107 9.30 5.70 9.64
C ASP A 107 9.90 5.62 11.06
N ALA A 108 10.96 6.39 11.30
CA ALA A 108 11.62 6.44 12.60
C ALA A 108 10.70 6.88 13.74
N ALA A 109 9.78 7.81 13.46
CA ALA A 109 8.90 8.41 14.46
C ALA A 109 7.74 7.47 14.83
N THR A 110 7.12 6.84 13.84
CA THR A 110 5.96 5.94 14.01
C THR A 110 6.36 4.58 14.59
N THR A 111 7.59 4.13 14.35
CA THR A 111 8.14 2.92 14.98
C THR A 111 8.77 3.21 16.35
N ALA A 112 8.97 4.48 16.73
CA ALA A 112 9.61 4.84 17.99
C ALA A 112 8.84 4.29 19.19
N GLY A 113 9.55 3.58 20.08
CA GLY A 113 8.95 2.95 21.25
C GLY A 113 8.01 1.77 20.96
N GLY A 114 7.91 1.33 19.70
CA GLY A 114 7.15 0.15 19.32
C GLY A 114 7.75 -1.15 19.86
N PRO A 115 6.94 -2.21 20.04
CA PRO A 115 7.43 -3.50 20.51
C PRO A 115 8.14 -4.28 19.40
N PHE A 116 9.12 -5.11 19.75
CA PHE A 116 9.72 -6.08 18.83
C PHE A 116 8.97 -7.43 18.82
N GLN A 117 8.15 -7.70 19.85
CA GLN A 117 7.14 -8.78 19.85
C GLN A 117 5.77 -8.19 20.13
N ALA A 118 4.81 -8.46 19.26
CA ALA A 118 3.51 -7.82 19.29
C ALA A 118 2.37 -8.83 19.17
N SER A 119 1.35 -8.66 20.00
CA SER A 119 0.05 -9.29 19.77
C SER A 119 -0.65 -8.61 18.59
N LEU A 120 -1.12 -9.41 17.63
CA LEU A 120 -1.98 -8.94 16.54
C LEU A 120 -3.45 -9.16 16.92
N ALA A 121 -3.78 -10.37 17.39
CA ALA A 121 -5.12 -10.77 17.76
C ALA A 121 -5.12 -11.90 18.81
N TYR A 122 -6.05 -11.85 19.77
CA TYR A 122 -6.30 -12.94 20.73
C TYR A 122 -7.73 -12.84 21.31
N GLY A 123 -8.68 -12.37 20.51
CA GLY A 123 -10.07 -12.18 20.94
C GLY A 123 -10.20 -11.40 22.24
N GLY A 124 -11.04 -11.90 23.14
CA GLY A 124 -11.29 -11.28 24.45
C GLY A 124 -10.09 -11.33 25.42
N ASN A 125 -9.10 -12.20 25.19
CA ASN A 125 -7.93 -12.31 26.06
C ASN A 125 -6.96 -11.13 25.87
N ASN A 126 -6.89 -10.57 24.66
CA ASN A 126 -6.12 -9.37 24.37
C ASN A 126 -7.05 -8.27 23.82
N PRO A 127 -7.79 -7.56 24.69
CA PRO A 127 -8.86 -6.63 24.26
C PRO A 127 -8.34 -5.40 23.51
N ASN A 128 -7.05 -5.07 23.62
CA ASN A 128 -6.44 -3.96 22.88
C ASN A 128 -5.90 -4.38 21.49
N ALA A 129 -6.00 -5.66 21.12
CA ALA A 129 -5.49 -6.16 19.86
C ALA A 129 -6.32 -5.63 18.67
N GLN A 130 -5.64 -5.08 17.67
CA GLN A 130 -6.30 -4.36 16.56
C GLN A 130 -6.54 -5.22 15.31
N PHE A 131 -6.07 -6.47 15.27
CA PHE A 131 -6.21 -7.36 14.11
C PHE A 131 -7.23 -8.50 14.31
N ASN A 132 -8.12 -8.42 15.30
CA ASN A 132 -9.06 -9.53 15.59
C ASN A 132 -9.96 -9.90 14.39
N SER A 133 -10.33 -8.92 13.56
CA SER A 133 -11.03 -9.14 12.31
C SER A 133 -10.67 -8.00 11.35
N VAL A 134 -9.71 -8.25 10.47
CA VAL A 134 -9.24 -7.28 9.49
C VAL A 134 -9.12 -7.91 8.13
N ASP A 135 -9.47 -7.14 7.10
CA ASP A 135 -9.20 -7.48 5.72
C ASP A 135 -8.19 -6.49 5.15
N ARG A 136 -7.02 -6.98 4.75
CA ARG A 136 -5.95 -6.20 4.11
C ARG A 136 -5.45 -5.00 4.94
N ALA A 137 -5.31 -5.16 6.25
CA ALA A 137 -4.66 -4.18 7.12
C ALA A 137 -3.14 -4.34 7.07
N PHE A 138 -2.40 -3.30 7.46
CA PHE A 138 -0.94 -3.30 7.39
C PHE A 138 -0.30 -3.41 8.79
N ILE A 139 0.70 -4.28 8.90
CA ILE A 139 1.68 -4.27 9.98
C ILE A 139 2.86 -3.42 9.49
N GLY A 140 3.09 -2.26 10.10
CA GLY A 140 4.30 -1.47 9.84
C GLY A 140 5.46 -1.96 10.69
N LEU A 141 6.68 -1.95 10.15
CA LEU A 141 7.87 -2.38 10.88
C LEU A 141 9.12 -1.60 10.49
N ALA A 142 10.03 -1.48 11.45
CA ALA A 142 11.44 -1.23 11.22
C ALA A 142 12.19 -2.55 11.37
N PHE A 143 13.15 -2.82 10.49
CA PHE A 143 13.99 -4.01 10.54
C PHE A 143 15.41 -3.69 10.04
N PRO A 144 16.44 -4.42 10.51
CA PRO A 144 17.80 -4.17 10.08
C PRO A 144 18.17 -4.94 8.80
N ILE A 145 18.71 -4.25 7.79
CA ILE A 145 19.48 -4.86 6.70
C ILE A 145 20.94 -4.52 6.96
N ASN A 146 21.80 -5.53 7.11
CA ASN A 146 23.21 -5.33 7.48
C ASN A 146 23.41 -4.40 8.71
N ALA A 147 22.56 -4.56 9.74
CA ALA A 147 22.52 -3.74 10.95
C ALA A 147 22.11 -2.26 10.77
N VAL A 148 21.70 -1.84 9.58
CA VAL A 148 21.14 -0.50 9.32
C VAL A 148 19.62 -0.59 9.22
N THR A 149 18.90 0.37 9.79
CA THR A 149 17.43 0.31 9.86
C THR A 149 16.77 0.67 8.53
N HIS A 150 15.86 -0.17 8.09
CA HIS A 150 14.91 0.04 6.98
C HIS A 150 13.48 -0.03 7.51
N TYR A 151 12.54 0.49 6.71
CA TYR A 151 11.13 0.49 7.04
C TYR A 151 10.33 -0.27 5.99
N GLY A 152 9.35 -1.01 6.44
CA GLY A 152 8.50 -1.81 5.58
C GLY A 152 7.09 -1.96 6.13
N TRP A 153 6.26 -2.64 5.35
CA TRP A 153 4.95 -3.07 5.78
C TRP A 153 4.65 -4.49 5.28
N VAL A 154 3.82 -5.21 6.03
CA VAL A 154 3.23 -6.49 5.63
C VAL A 154 1.72 -6.32 5.67
N ARG A 155 1.06 -6.54 4.52
CA ARG A 155 -0.40 -6.50 4.41
C ARG A 155 -0.97 -7.88 4.73
N VAL A 156 -1.95 -7.91 5.61
CA VAL A 156 -2.51 -9.15 6.15
C VAL A 156 -4.03 -9.10 6.23
N SER A 157 -4.65 -10.26 6.09
CA SER A 157 -6.04 -10.49 6.45
C SER A 157 -6.08 -11.51 7.59
N ILE A 158 -6.78 -11.17 8.67
CA ILE A 158 -6.89 -12.00 9.88
C ILE A 158 -8.36 -12.07 10.28
N ASP A 159 -8.85 -13.28 10.47
CA ASP A 159 -10.07 -13.55 11.23
C ASP A 159 -9.68 -14.42 12.42
N ASN A 160 -9.57 -13.80 13.59
CA ASN A 160 -9.19 -14.47 14.82
C ASN A 160 -10.24 -15.51 15.25
N THR A 161 -11.52 -15.29 14.99
CA THR A 161 -12.59 -16.24 15.35
C THR A 161 -12.45 -17.51 14.51
N ALA A 162 -12.21 -17.37 13.22
CA ALA A 162 -11.94 -18.49 12.32
C ALA A 162 -10.50 -19.03 12.43
N GLY A 163 -9.61 -18.32 13.14
CA GLY A 163 -8.19 -18.64 13.26
C GLY A 163 -7.46 -18.60 11.92
N THR A 164 -7.88 -17.71 11.02
CA THR A 164 -7.24 -17.51 9.72
C THR A 164 -6.24 -16.37 9.76
N PHE A 165 -5.13 -16.55 9.07
CA PHE A 165 -4.09 -15.54 8.94
C PHE A 165 -3.45 -15.69 7.56
N VAL A 166 -3.66 -14.68 6.69
CA VAL A 166 -3.09 -14.60 5.35
C VAL A 166 -2.15 -13.41 5.27
N ILE A 167 -0.94 -13.64 4.75
CA ILE A 167 -0.02 -12.59 4.29
C ILE A 167 -0.38 -12.32 2.83
N ASN A 168 -0.93 -11.15 2.55
CA ASN A 168 -1.35 -10.81 1.19
C ASN A 168 -0.15 -10.42 0.34
N ASP A 169 0.70 -9.55 0.86
CA ASP A 169 1.90 -9.01 0.22
C ASP A 169 2.67 -8.13 1.23
N TRP A 170 3.82 -7.64 0.82
CA TRP A 170 4.70 -6.79 1.61
C TRP A 170 5.53 -5.88 0.68
N ALA A 171 6.05 -4.80 1.26
CA ALA A 171 7.07 -3.97 0.64
C ALA A 171 8.00 -3.35 1.70
N TYR A 172 9.17 -2.91 1.27
CA TYR A 172 10.09 -2.12 2.10
C TYR A 172 10.81 -1.05 1.29
N GLU A 173 11.32 -0.04 1.99
CA GLU A 173 12.18 1.00 1.44
C GLU A 173 13.65 0.55 1.52
N ASP A 174 14.29 0.39 0.36
CA ASP A 174 15.67 -0.09 0.27
C ASP A 174 16.70 0.98 0.63
N GLN A 175 16.29 2.25 0.71
CA GLN A 175 17.13 3.31 1.24
C GLN A 175 17.14 3.30 2.78
N PRO A 176 18.31 3.15 3.41
CA PRO A 176 18.39 3.10 4.87
C PRO A 176 17.87 4.38 5.52
N GLY A 177 17.00 4.22 6.53
CA GLY A 177 16.45 5.33 7.30
C GLY A 177 15.32 6.12 6.62
N VAL A 178 14.97 5.81 5.37
CA VAL A 178 13.89 6.49 4.65
C VAL A 178 12.56 5.79 4.93
N GLY A 179 11.54 6.55 5.34
CA GLY A 179 10.22 6.00 5.66
C GLY A 179 9.43 5.60 4.41
N ILE A 180 8.51 4.65 4.57
CA ILE A 180 7.61 4.15 3.53
C ILE A 180 6.15 4.47 3.87
N THR A 181 5.31 4.67 2.86
CA THR A 181 3.87 4.86 3.04
C THR A 181 3.10 3.63 2.55
N THR A 182 2.09 3.16 3.30
CA THR A 182 1.24 2.07 2.84
C THR A 182 0.43 2.48 1.61
N PRO A 183 0.27 1.60 0.60
CA PRO A 183 -0.39 1.96 -0.64
C PRO A 183 -1.85 2.35 -0.41
N VAL A 184 -2.24 3.49 -0.98
CA VAL A 184 -3.64 3.91 -1.07
C VAL A 184 -4.24 3.22 -2.30
N PRO A 185 -5.33 2.43 -2.18
CA PRO A 185 -6.02 1.89 -3.34
C PRO A 185 -6.32 3.02 -4.32
N GLU A 186 -5.80 2.93 -5.54
CA GLU A 186 -6.14 3.90 -6.56
C GLU A 186 -7.68 3.89 -6.73
N PRO A 187 -8.37 5.03 -6.59
CA PRO A 187 -9.76 5.12 -6.99
C PRO A 187 -9.80 4.73 -8.45
N GLY A 188 -10.36 3.55 -8.76
CA GLY A 188 -10.14 2.83 -10.02
C GLY A 188 -9.97 3.80 -11.18
N THR A 189 -8.74 3.99 -11.63
CA THR A 189 -8.36 4.93 -12.70
C THR A 189 -9.13 4.62 -13.98
N LEU A 190 -9.55 3.36 -14.15
CA LEU A 190 -10.52 2.89 -15.15
C LEU A 190 -11.93 3.49 -14.99
N GLY A 191 -12.44 3.65 -13.77
CA GLY A 191 -13.72 4.29 -13.48
C GLY A 191 -13.70 5.78 -13.83
N MET A 192 -12.60 6.47 -13.50
CA MET A 192 -12.40 7.87 -13.88
C MET A 192 -12.20 8.04 -15.39
N LEU A 193 -11.47 7.11 -16.04
CA LEU A 193 -11.32 7.07 -17.48
C LEU A 193 -12.66 6.79 -18.19
N ALA A 194 -13.46 5.86 -17.68
CA ALA A 194 -14.77 5.52 -18.23
C ALA A 194 -15.76 6.68 -18.06
N ALA A 195 -15.77 7.35 -16.90
CA ALA A 195 -16.58 8.54 -16.68
C ALA A 195 -16.16 9.69 -17.60
N GLY A 196 -14.85 9.90 -17.77
CA GLY A 196 -14.29 10.87 -18.72
C GLY A 196 -14.69 10.57 -20.18
N ALA A 197 -14.56 9.32 -20.62
CA ALA A 197 -14.94 8.88 -21.95
C ALA A 197 -16.46 9.03 -22.20
N ALA A 198 -17.29 8.68 -21.21
CA ALA A 198 -18.75 8.86 -21.29
C ALA A 198 -19.14 10.35 -21.39
N GLY A 199 -18.49 11.22 -20.61
CA GLY A 199 -18.68 12.67 -20.70
C GLY A 199 -18.33 13.23 -22.08
N VAL A 200 -17.18 12.83 -22.64
CA VAL A 200 -16.77 13.23 -24.00
C VAL A 200 -17.75 12.72 -25.06
N ALA A 201 -18.22 11.48 -24.95
CA ALA A 201 -19.19 10.90 -25.89
C ALA A 201 -20.56 11.60 -25.82
N ALA A 202 -21.00 12.04 -24.65
CA ALA A 202 -22.24 12.81 -24.48
C ALA A 202 -22.13 14.22 -25.09
N LEU A 203 -20.98 14.88 -24.91
CA LEU A 203 -20.71 16.20 -25.50
C LEU A 203 -20.65 16.17 -27.04
N ARG A 204 -20.07 15.12 -27.62
CA ARG A 204 -20.03 14.94 -29.08
C ARG A 204 -21.44 14.76 -29.67
N ARG A 205 -22.30 13.98 -29.01
CA ARG A 205 -23.69 13.77 -29.45
C ARG A 205 -24.52 15.05 -29.45
N ARG A 206 -24.35 15.93 -28.45
CA ARG A 206 -25.02 17.24 -28.41
C ARG A 206 -24.59 18.18 -29.53
N ARG A 207 -23.35 18.09 -30.00
CA ARG A 207 -22.82 18.90 -31.11
C ARG A 207 -23.25 18.42 -32.51
N SER A 208 -23.69 17.17 -32.64
CA SER A 208 -24.21 16.63 -33.90
C SER A 208 -25.73 16.80 -34.04
N ALA A 209 -26.43 17.13 -32.95
CA ALA A 209 -27.89 17.35 -32.92
C ALA A 209 -28.28 18.84 -32.98
N ALA A 210 -27.31 19.75 -33.17
CA ALA A 210 -27.49 21.20 -33.35
C ALA A 210 -26.80 21.63 -34.65
#